data_AF-A0A0S4LSG8-F1
#
_entry.id   AF-A0A0S4LSG8-F1
#
_cell.length_a   1.000
_cell.length_b   1.000
_cell.length_c   1.000
_cell.angle_alpha   90.00
_cell.angle_beta   90.00
_cell.angle_gamma   90.00
#
_symmetry.space_group_name_H-M   'P 1'
#
loop_
_entity.id
_entity.type
_entity.pdbx_description
1 polymer ?
#
loop_
_entity_poly.entity_id
_entity_poly.type
_entity_poly.pdbx_seq_one_letter_code
_entity_poly.pdbx_strand_id
1 'polypeptide(L)'
;MRLSKERVRHLAESLTGHLQRHDDLELVGDRKVLVEALDHAITQELSVEDRLNAEVRQLLKAYQQQIDQGQVDYQKMFQMVKQKLVRERGIVL
;
A
#
# COMPACT_ATOMS: atom_id res chain seq x y z
N MET A 1 -0.15 7.92 1.38
CA MET A 1 1.13 7.27 1.02
C MET A 1 2.20 7.74 1.99
N ARG A 2 2.88 6.81 2.69
CA ARG A 2 3.92 7.16 3.69
C ARG A 2 5.27 7.54 3.06
N LEU A 3 5.47 7.22 1.79
CA LEU A 3 6.63 7.63 0.99
C LEU A 3 6.21 8.55 -0.16
N SER A 4 7.02 9.57 -0.44
CA SER A 4 6.89 10.43 -1.62
C SER A 4 7.29 9.66 -2.89
N LYS A 5 6.58 9.91 -4.00
CA LYS A 5 6.83 9.25 -5.31
C LYS A 5 8.29 9.35 -5.76
N GLU A 6 8.93 10.48 -5.48
CA GLU A 6 10.34 10.71 -5.80
C GLU A 6 11.29 9.76 -5.05
N ARG A 7 10.99 9.45 -3.77
CA ARG A 7 11.75 8.45 -3.00
C ARG A 7 11.52 7.04 -3.52
N VAL A 8 10.30 6.72 -3.97
CA VAL A 8 9.98 5.41 -4.55
C VAL A 8 10.78 5.19 -5.84
N ARG A 9 10.83 6.20 -6.71
CA ARG A 9 11.64 6.17 -7.93
C ARG A 9 13.14 6.00 -7.63
N HIS A 10 13.65 6.76 -6.65
CA HIS A 10 15.05 6.65 -6.24
C HIS A 10 15.39 5.25 -5.68
N LEU A 11 14.45 4.63 -4.95
CA LEU A 11 14.56 3.25 -4.47
C LEU A 11 14.56 2.26 -5.63
N ALA A 12 13.64 2.39 -6.59
CA ALA A 12 13.57 1.53 -7.77
C ALA A 12 14.86 1.58 -8.61
N GLU A 13 15.41 2.78 -8.83
CA GLU A 13 16.68 2.96 -9.53
C GLU A 13 17.86 2.34 -8.79
N SER A 14 17.89 2.48 -7.46
CA SER A 14 18.93 1.89 -6.62
C SER A 14 18.84 0.36 -6.60
N LEU A 15 17.63 -0.20 -6.46
CA LEU A 15 17.37 -1.64 -6.53
C LEU A 15 17.81 -2.22 -7.88
N THR A 16 17.43 -1.56 -8.97
CA THR A 16 17.84 -1.97 -10.32
C THR A 16 19.36 -1.97 -10.46
N GLY A 17 20.04 -0.94 -9.94
CA GLY A 17 21.50 -0.87 -9.96
C GLY A 17 22.20 -1.87 -9.03
N HIS A 18 21.53 -2.38 -8.01
CA HIS A 18 22.03 -3.46 -7.16
C HIS A 18 21.83 -4.83 -7.81
N LEU A 19 20.65 -5.08 -8.37
CA LEU A 19 20.32 -6.32 -9.08
C LEU A 19 21.25 -6.55 -10.29
N GLN A 20 21.60 -5.48 -11.02
CA GLN A 20 22.59 -5.55 -12.11
C GLN A 20 24.01 -5.87 -11.63
N ARG A 21 24.37 -5.43 -10.41
CA ARG A 21 25.72 -5.63 -9.87
C ARG A 21 25.94 -7.02 -9.30
N HIS A 22 24.86 -7.71 -8.95
CA HIS A 22 24.92 -9.02 -8.32
C HIS A 22 24.84 -10.18 -9.33
N ASP A 23 24.70 -9.90 -10.64
CA ASP A 23 24.50 -10.91 -11.72
C ASP A 23 23.29 -11.84 -11.51
N ASP A 24 22.41 -11.51 -10.55
CA ASP A 24 21.21 -12.30 -10.21
C ASP A 24 20.09 -12.20 -11.27
N LEU A 25 20.22 -11.30 -12.26
CA LEU A 25 19.24 -11.08 -13.31
C LEU A 25 19.90 -10.86 -14.67
N GLU A 26 19.61 -11.75 -15.63
CA GLU A 26 19.81 -11.46 -17.04
C GLU A 26 18.76 -10.45 -17.52
N LEU A 27 19.19 -9.23 -17.80
CA LEU A 27 18.33 -8.20 -18.39
C LEU A 27 18.02 -8.55 -19.86
N VAL A 28 16.89 -9.19 -20.08
CA VAL A 28 16.31 -9.38 -21.42
C VAL A 28 15.48 -8.13 -21.78
N GLY A 29 16.10 -6.94 -21.85
CA GLY A 29 15.40 -5.69 -22.20
C GLY A 29 16.02 -4.39 -21.71
N ASP A 30 15.30 -3.27 -21.89
CA ASP A 30 15.74 -1.93 -21.47
C ASP A 30 15.59 -1.76 -19.95
N ARG A 31 16.67 -1.31 -19.31
CA ARG A 31 16.73 -0.97 -17.88
C ARG A 31 15.61 -0.03 -17.46
N LYS A 32 15.20 0.91 -18.34
CA LYS A 32 14.12 1.85 -18.04
C LYS A 32 12.80 1.15 -17.74
N VAL A 33 12.48 0.10 -18.50
CA VAL A 33 11.24 -0.67 -18.32
C VAL A 33 11.24 -1.39 -16.96
N LEU A 34 12.39 -1.92 -16.54
CA LEU A 34 12.52 -2.55 -15.22
C LEU A 34 12.36 -1.53 -14.08
N VAL A 35 12.97 -0.35 -14.20
CA VAL A 35 12.82 0.73 -13.21
C VAL A 35 11.36 1.17 -13.11
N GLU A 36 10.67 1.34 -14.24
CA GLU A 36 9.24 1.71 -14.26
C GLU A 36 8.36 0.60 -13.66
N ALA A 37 8.64 -0.67 -13.96
CA ALA A 37 7.92 -1.80 -13.38
C ALA A 37 8.10 -1.87 -11.86
N LEU A 38 9.33 -1.65 -11.36
CA LEU A 38 9.63 -1.60 -9.93
C LEU A 38 8.97 -0.39 -9.26
N ASP A 39 9.06 0.80 -9.85
CA ASP A 39 8.40 2.01 -9.35
C ASP A 39 6.88 1.79 -9.25
N HIS A 40 6.28 1.17 -10.27
CA HIS A 40 4.86 0.83 -10.27
C HIS A 40 4.52 -0.20 -9.19
N ALA A 41 5.28 -1.29 -9.08
CA ALA A 41 5.05 -2.34 -8.09
C ALA A 41 5.16 -1.78 -6.65
N ILE A 42 6.21 -1.03 -6.35
CA ILE A 42 6.42 -0.42 -5.03
C ILE A 42 5.32 0.62 -4.75
N THR A 43 4.96 1.43 -5.75
CA THR A 43 3.86 2.39 -5.62
C THR A 43 2.53 1.70 -5.34
N GLN A 44 2.24 0.59 -6.05
CA GLN A 44 1.03 -0.18 -5.81
C GLN A 44 0.99 -0.74 -4.41
N GLU A 45 2.05 -1.40 -3.95
CA GLU A 45 2.20 -1.91 -2.59
C GLU A 45 1.99 -0.82 -1.53
N LEU A 46 2.67 0.31 -1.67
CA LEU A 46 2.51 1.46 -0.76
C LEU A 46 1.10 2.08 -0.79
N SER A 47 0.37 1.88 -1.88
CA SER A 47 -1.01 2.35 -2.04
C SER A 47 -2.04 1.38 -1.47
N VAL A 48 -1.68 0.12 -1.22
CA VAL A 48 -2.59 -0.88 -0.64
C VAL A 48 -3.10 -0.41 0.72
N GLU A 49 -2.22 0.11 1.58
CA GLU A 49 -2.61 0.63 2.89
C GLU A 49 -3.56 1.82 2.79
N ASP A 50 -3.32 2.75 1.86
CA ASP A 50 -4.20 3.90 1.63
C ASP A 50 -5.59 3.48 1.13
N ARG A 51 -5.64 2.53 0.19
CA ARG A 51 -6.90 1.96 -0.33
C ARG A 51 -7.67 1.26 0.77
N LEU A 52 -7.00 0.44 1.57
CA LEU A 52 -7.57 -0.21 2.74
C LEU A 52 -8.17 0.82 3.70
N ASN A 53 -7.42 1.87 4.05
CA ASN A 53 -7.89 2.91 4.96
C ASN A 53 -9.08 3.69 4.38
N ALA A 54 -9.11 3.94 3.07
CA ALA A 54 -10.24 4.59 2.40
C ALA A 54 -11.51 3.73 2.46
N GLU A 55 -11.37 2.43 2.22
CA GLU A 55 -12.46 1.46 2.26
C GLU A 55 -13.01 1.29 3.68
N VAL A 56 -12.14 1.22 4.70
CA VAL A 56 -12.54 1.24 6.12
C VAL A 56 -13.37 2.51 6.42
N ARG A 57 -12.92 3.69 5.98
CA ARG A 57 -13.67 4.94 6.17
C ARG A 57 -15.03 4.92 5.48
N GLN A 58 -15.09 4.33 4.29
CA GLN A 58 -16.33 4.24 3.51
C GLN A 58 -17.34 3.30 4.18
N LEU A 59 -16.88 2.18 4.75
CA LEU A 59 -17.71 1.31 5.58
C LEU A 59 -18.19 2.03 6.84
N LEU A 60 -17.30 2.74 7.55
CA LEU A 60 -17.69 3.49 8.75
C LEU A 60 -18.68 4.60 8.47
N LYS A 61 -18.67 5.20 7.27
CA LYS A 61 -19.69 6.18 6.85
C LYS A 61 -21.11 5.61 6.90
N ALA A 62 -21.29 4.32 6.61
CA ALA A 62 -22.59 3.66 6.73
C ALA A 62 -23.03 3.49 8.20
N TYR A 63 -22.06 3.38 9.12
CA TYR A 63 -22.28 3.28 10.56
C TYR A 63 -22.24 4.64 11.28
N GLN A 64 -22.01 5.74 10.56
CA GLN A 64 -21.84 7.08 11.12
C GLN A 64 -23.04 7.49 11.99
N GLN A 65 -24.27 7.17 11.56
CA GLN A 65 -25.48 7.44 12.35
C GLN A 65 -25.52 6.70 13.70
N GLN A 66 -24.99 5.48 13.77
CA GLN A 66 -24.94 4.70 15.02
C GLN A 66 -23.80 5.18 15.94
N ILE A 67 -22.70 5.64 15.35
CA ILE A 67 -21.57 6.25 16.06
C ILE A 67 -22.00 7.61 16.66
N ASP A 68 -22.70 8.43 15.88
CA ASP A 68 -23.21 9.74 16.32
C ASP A 68 -24.30 9.62 17.39
N GLN A 69 -25.05 8.50 17.39
CA GLN A 69 -25.99 8.15 18.48
C GLN A 69 -25.29 7.71 19.78
N GLY A 70 -23.95 7.75 19.83
CA GLY A 70 -23.15 7.49 21.02
C GLY A 70 -23.05 6.01 21.41
N GLN A 71 -23.53 5.09 20.56
CA GLN A 71 -23.52 3.66 20.86
C GLN A 71 -22.14 3.02 20.69
N VAL A 72 -21.25 3.63 19.88
CA VAL A 72 -19.96 3.01 19.52
C VAL A 72 -18.87 4.05 19.26
N ASP A 73 -17.66 3.78 19.77
CA ASP A 73 -16.46 4.58 19.51
C ASP A 73 -15.92 4.35 18.09
N TYR A 74 -15.83 5.43 17.30
CA TYR A 74 -15.30 5.45 15.94
C TYR A 74 -13.91 4.82 15.84
N GLN A 75 -13.01 5.14 16.78
CA GLN A 75 -11.63 4.68 16.75
C GLN A 75 -11.56 3.16 16.94
N LYS A 76 -12.41 2.63 17.84
CA LYS A 76 -12.49 1.19 18.11
C LYS A 76 -13.06 0.43 16.90
N MET A 77 -14.12 0.95 16.29
CA MET A 77 -14.69 0.38 15.07
C MET A 77 -13.71 0.42 13.89
N PHE A 78 -12.96 1.51 13.73
CA PHE A 78 -11.94 1.62 12.71
C PHE A 78 -10.88 0.53 12.85
N GLN A 79 -10.39 0.27 14.07
CA GLN A 79 -9.43 -0.80 14.31
C GLN A 79 -10.02 -2.19 14.02
N MET A 80 -11.26 -2.46 14.45
CA MET A 80 -11.92 -3.75 14.22
C MET A 80 -12.14 -4.03 12.73
N VAL A 81 -12.65 -3.04 11.98
CA VAL A 81 -12.90 -3.16 10.55
C VAL A 81 -11.58 -3.27 9.78
N LYS A 82 -10.55 -2.48 10.15
CA LYS A 82 -9.21 -2.61 9.58
C LYS A 82 -8.64 -4.01 9.79
N GLN A 83 -8.70 -4.56 11.01
CA GLN A 83 -8.23 -5.93 11.28
C GLN A 83 -9.00 -6.99 10.48
N LYS A 84 -10.32 -6.82 10.34
CA LYS A 84 -11.14 -7.75 9.55
C LYS A 84 -10.73 -7.75 8.07
N LEU A 85 -10.61 -6.57 7.46
CA LEU A 85 -10.19 -6.45 6.06
C LEU A 85 -8.75 -6.95 5.82
N VAL A 86 -7.84 -6.72 6.77
CA VAL A 86 -6.46 -7.22 6.71
C VAL A 86 -6.45 -8.75 6.65
N ARG A 87 -7.27 -9.41 7.50
CA ARG A 87 -7.40 -10.88 7.50
C ARG A 87 -8.08 -11.41 6.25
N GLU A 88 -9.15 -10.75 5.79
CA GLU A 88 -9.89 -11.19 4.59
C GLU A 88 -9.05 -11.09 3.31
N ARG A 89 -8.20 -10.06 3.21
CA ARG A 89 -7.34 -9.85 2.05
C ARG A 89 -5.92 -10.42 2.19
N GLY A 90 -5.60 -11.02 3.33
CA GLY A 90 -4.26 -11.57 3.60
C GLY A 90 -3.14 -10.52 3.50
N ILE A 91 -3.45 -9.24 3.77
CA ILE A 91 -2.47 -8.17 3.69
C ILE A 91 -1.54 -8.28 4.91
N VAL A 92 -0.23 -8.31 4.69
CA VAL A 92 0.75 -8.23 5.77
C VAL A 92 1.07 -6.75 5.99
N LEU A 93 0.67 -6.20 7.14
CA LEU A 93 0.94 -4.82 7.57
C LEU A 93 2.24 -4.72 8.36
#